data_AF-A0A2N2ISX0-F1
#
_entry.id   AF-A0A2N2ISX0-F1
#
_cell.length_a   1.000
_cell.length_b   1.000
_cell.length_c   1.000
_cell.angle_alpha   90.00
_cell.angle_beta   90.00
_cell.angle_gamma   90.00
#
_symmetry.space_group_name_H-M   'P 1'
#
loop_
_entity.id
_entity.type
_entity.pdbx_description
1 polymer ?
#
loop_
_entity_poly.entity_id
_entity_poly.type
_entity_poly.pdbx_seq_one_letter_code
_entity_poly.pdbx_strand_id
1 'polypeptide(L)'
;MLIGMTYDLRSDYLAAGYGEEETAEFDRESTIAAIDAALRNMGHETVPIGNFMGLMPRLLAGERWDLVFNICEGLYGFGREALVPALLEAHRIPYVFSDPLVLALTLHKGMSKHVVRDLGIPTPAFAVVQSMADVAAVALPYPVFAKPVAEGTGKG
;
A
#
# COMPACT_ATOMS: atom_id res chain seq x y z
N MET A 1 6.04 10.47 -22.19
CA MET A 1 4.93 9.63 -21.71
C MET A 1 4.02 10.51 -20.87
N LEU A 2 2.73 10.26 -20.93
CA LEU A 2 1.73 10.78 -20.01
C LEU A 2 1.63 9.83 -18.81
N ILE A 3 2.10 10.28 -17.65
CA ILE A 3 2.17 9.48 -16.41
C ILE A 3 1.06 9.92 -15.46
N GLY A 4 0.13 8.99 -15.17
CA GLY A 4 -0.81 9.18 -14.07
C GLY A 4 -0.12 9.02 -12.71
N MET A 5 -0.49 9.80 -11.71
CA MET A 5 0.03 9.67 -10.35
C MET A 5 -1.09 9.36 -9.38
N THR A 6 -1.03 8.20 -8.73
CA THR A 6 -2.00 7.77 -7.71
C THR A 6 -1.34 7.69 -6.35
N TYR A 7 -1.99 8.28 -5.35
CA TYR A 7 -1.47 8.46 -4.00
C TYR A 7 -2.59 8.75 -3.01
N ASP A 8 -2.33 8.52 -1.72
CA ASP A 8 -3.20 8.94 -0.63
C ASP A 8 -2.57 10.15 0.08
N LEU A 9 -3.17 11.33 -0.05
CA LEU A 9 -2.70 12.53 0.67
C LEU A 9 -3.27 12.55 2.08
N ARG A 10 -2.39 12.69 3.08
CA ARG A 10 -2.80 12.79 4.47
C ARG A 10 -3.84 13.90 4.71
N SER A 11 -3.66 15.06 4.08
CA SER A 11 -4.56 16.20 4.19
C SER A 11 -5.97 15.93 3.66
N ASP A 12 -6.11 15.22 2.54
CA ASP A 12 -7.40 14.86 1.96
C ASP A 12 -8.21 13.99 2.92
N TYR A 13 -7.55 13.03 3.57
CA TYR A 13 -8.20 12.15 4.54
C TYR A 13 -8.50 12.86 5.87
N LEU A 14 -7.61 13.70 6.37
CA LEU A 14 -7.91 14.53 7.54
C LEU A 14 -9.13 15.45 7.29
N ALA A 15 -9.21 16.06 6.10
CA ALA A 15 -10.36 16.87 5.70
C ALA A 15 -11.66 16.06 5.56
N ALA A 16 -11.56 14.77 5.24
CA ALA A 16 -12.69 13.83 5.21
C ALA A 16 -13.09 13.31 6.60
N GLY A 17 -12.40 13.72 7.67
CA GLY A 17 -12.75 13.40 9.06
C GLY A 17 -12.03 12.17 9.65
N TYR A 18 -11.03 11.62 8.97
CA TYR A 18 -10.20 10.53 9.51
C TYR A 18 -9.21 11.04 10.56
N GLY A 19 -8.84 10.17 11.50
CA GLY A 19 -7.90 10.49 12.58
C GLY A 19 -6.44 10.59 12.13
N GLU A 20 -5.62 11.21 12.99
CA GLU A 20 -4.18 11.32 12.74
C GLU A 20 -3.45 9.97 12.70
N GLU A 21 -3.88 9.02 13.54
CA GLU A 21 -3.31 7.66 13.60
C GLU A 21 -3.70 6.85 12.37
N GLU A 22 -4.97 6.93 11.93
CA GLU A 22 -5.45 6.23 10.73
C GLU A 22 -4.65 6.67 9.50
N THR A 23 -4.39 7.97 9.38
CA THR A 23 -3.72 8.59 8.22
C THR A 23 -2.20 8.67 8.34
N ALA A 24 -1.59 8.04 9.35
CA ALA A 24 -0.15 8.16 9.62
C ALA A 24 0.75 7.58 8.50
N GLU A 25 0.23 6.70 7.67
CA GLU A 25 0.96 6.09 6.54
C GLU A 25 0.86 6.92 5.26
N PHE A 26 -0.01 7.93 5.22
CA PHE A 26 -0.28 8.68 4.00
C PHE A 26 0.73 9.79 3.74
N ASP A 27 0.94 10.04 2.45
CA ASP A 27 1.94 10.96 1.97
C ASP A 27 1.56 12.42 2.20
N ARG A 28 2.60 13.25 2.24
CA ARG A 28 2.47 14.70 2.28
C ARG A 28 2.53 15.26 0.87
N GLU A 29 1.96 16.44 0.67
CA GLU A 29 2.01 17.20 -0.58
C GLU A 29 3.45 17.43 -1.04
N SER A 30 4.39 17.60 -0.10
CA SER A 30 5.80 17.73 -0.41
C SER A 30 6.39 16.48 -1.08
N THR A 31 5.96 15.28 -0.68
CA THR A 31 6.41 14.02 -1.31
C THR A 31 5.87 13.94 -2.73
N ILE A 32 4.56 14.21 -2.91
CA ILE A 32 3.90 14.16 -4.22
C ILE A 32 4.52 15.18 -5.18
N ALA A 33 4.77 16.40 -4.71
CA ALA A 33 5.42 17.45 -5.49
C ALA A 33 6.86 17.07 -5.88
N ALA A 34 7.62 16.40 -5.00
CA ALA A 34 8.96 15.94 -5.31
C ALA A 34 8.96 14.85 -6.40
N ILE A 35 8.02 13.90 -6.33
CA ILE A 35 7.85 12.86 -7.36
C ILE A 35 7.43 13.49 -8.70
N ASP A 36 6.45 14.39 -8.68
CA ASP A 36 5.99 15.13 -9.86
C ASP A 36 7.15 15.86 -10.55
N ALA A 37 7.93 16.62 -9.78
CA ALA A 37 9.08 17.35 -10.27
C ALA A 37 10.16 16.41 -10.86
N ALA A 38 10.43 15.28 -10.21
CA ALA A 38 11.40 14.31 -10.70
C ALA A 38 10.97 13.70 -12.05
N LEU A 39 9.70 13.30 -12.18
CA LEU A 39 9.14 12.75 -13.42
C LEU A 39 9.15 13.79 -14.55
N ARG A 40 8.78 15.04 -14.25
CA ARG A 40 8.83 16.15 -15.21
C ARG A 40 10.25 16.48 -15.66
N ASN A 41 11.23 16.44 -14.75
CA ASN A 41 12.64 16.66 -15.08
C ASN A 41 13.21 15.57 -16.00
N MET A 42 12.63 14.36 -15.99
CA MET A 42 12.94 13.30 -16.95
C MET A 42 12.26 13.49 -18.33
N GLY A 43 11.50 14.57 -18.53
CA GLY A 43 10.79 14.86 -19.78
C GLY A 43 9.45 14.13 -19.92
N HIS A 44 8.81 13.77 -18.81
CA HIS A 44 7.47 13.19 -18.82
C HIS A 44 6.40 14.23 -18.46
N GLU A 45 5.19 14.03 -18.97
CA GLU A 45 4.01 14.77 -18.51
C GLU A 45 3.36 14.00 -17.38
N THR A 46 2.87 14.70 -16.37
CA THR A 46 2.29 14.10 -15.17
C THR A 46 0.86 14.57 -14.96
N VAL A 47 0.02 13.65 -14.48
CA VAL A 47 -1.39 13.89 -14.19
C VAL A 47 -1.67 13.48 -12.75
N PRO A 48 -1.93 14.41 -11.81
CA PRO A 48 -2.33 14.05 -10.46
C PRO A 48 -3.74 13.44 -10.51
N ILE A 49 -3.86 12.17 -10.11
CA ILE A 49 -5.13 11.44 -10.07
C ILE A 49 -5.69 11.39 -8.64
N GLY A 50 -4.81 11.31 -7.64
CA GLY A 50 -5.19 11.08 -6.25
C GLY A 50 -5.41 9.59 -5.97
N ASN A 51 -6.31 9.29 -5.04
CA ASN A 51 -6.55 7.91 -4.60
C ASN A 51 -7.51 7.15 -5.53
N PHE A 52 -7.92 5.95 -5.11
CA PHE A 52 -8.83 5.10 -5.88
C PHE A 52 -10.18 5.79 -6.20
N MET A 53 -10.66 6.71 -5.36
CA MET A 53 -11.90 7.46 -5.59
C MET A 53 -11.75 8.44 -6.75
N GLY A 54 -10.54 8.99 -6.96
CA GLY A 54 -10.22 9.82 -8.13
C GLY A 54 -9.94 8.99 -9.38
N LEU A 55 -9.27 7.84 -9.23
CA LEU A 55 -8.92 6.95 -10.34
C LEU A 55 -10.13 6.27 -10.98
N MET A 56 -11.02 5.68 -10.17
CA MET A 56 -12.15 4.88 -10.65
C MET A 56 -13.05 5.61 -11.66
N PRO A 57 -13.57 6.84 -11.39
CA PRO A 57 -14.43 7.53 -12.36
C PRO A 57 -13.69 7.86 -13.66
N ARG A 58 -12.39 8.13 -13.61
CA ARG A 58 -11.57 8.43 -14.79
C ARG A 58 -11.36 7.19 -15.66
N LEU A 59 -11.11 6.04 -15.03
CA LEU A 59 -11.06 4.74 -15.72
C LEU A 59 -12.38 4.42 -16.42
N LEU A 60 -13.51 4.62 -15.72
CA LEU A 60 -14.86 4.41 -16.25
C LEU A 60 -15.21 5.39 -17.38
N ALA A 61 -14.68 6.61 -17.34
CA ALA A 61 -14.81 7.59 -18.41
C ALA A 61 -13.92 7.28 -19.64
N GLY A 62 -13.10 6.21 -19.57
CA GLY A 62 -12.24 5.80 -20.66
C GLY A 62 -10.89 6.51 -20.70
N GLU A 63 -10.52 7.26 -19.67
CA GLU A 63 -9.21 7.90 -19.60
C GLU A 63 -8.08 6.86 -19.52
N ARG A 64 -6.94 7.17 -20.12
CA ARG A 64 -5.76 6.29 -20.18
C ARG A 64 -4.49 7.10 -19.98
N TRP A 65 -3.47 6.40 -19.51
CA TRP A 65 -2.11 6.91 -19.32
C TRP A 65 -1.13 5.88 -19.90
N ASP A 66 0.06 6.32 -20.29
CA ASP A 66 1.11 5.43 -20.77
C ASP A 66 1.67 4.55 -19.63
N LEU A 67 1.65 5.11 -18.42
CA LEU A 67 2.12 4.50 -17.17
C LEU A 67 1.41 5.17 -15.99
N VAL A 68 1.20 4.45 -14.89
CA VAL A 68 0.78 5.05 -13.61
C VAL A 68 1.88 4.86 -12.56
N PHE A 69 2.32 5.97 -11.96
CA PHE A 69 3.16 5.98 -10.78
C PHE A 69 2.28 5.83 -9.53
N ASN A 70 2.14 4.60 -9.02
CA ASN A 70 1.26 4.30 -7.90
C ASN A 70 2.02 4.19 -6.57
N ILE A 71 1.56 4.94 -5.58
CA ILE A 71 2.01 4.88 -4.18
C ILE A 71 0.81 4.94 -3.22
N CYS A 72 -0.36 4.45 -3.63
CA CYS A 72 -1.52 4.33 -2.74
C CYS A 72 -1.30 3.25 -1.67
N GLU A 73 -1.66 3.59 -0.44
CA GLU A 73 -1.68 2.72 0.74
C GLU A 73 -3.10 2.19 1.02
N GLY A 74 -4.12 3.04 0.82
CA GLY A 74 -5.50 2.77 1.20
C GLY A 74 -5.73 2.68 2.72
N LEU A 75 -6.98 2.46 3.14
CA LEU A 75 -7.35 2.44 4.58
C LEU A 75 -7.70 1.06 5.12
N TYR A 76 -8.46 0.26 4.36
CA TYR A 76 -9.19 -0.87 4.92
C TYR A 76 -8.89 -2.20 4.23
N GLY A 77 -8.77 -3.25 5.06
CA GLY A 77 -8.58 -4.63 4.61
C GLY A 77 -7.14 -4.94 4.20
N PHE A 78 -6.84 -6.24 4.08
CA PHE A 78 -5.49 -6.73 3.72
C PHE A 78 -5.12 -6.54 2.24
N GLY A 79 -6.05 -6.06 1.41
CA GLY A 79 -5.81 -5.76 0.00
C GLY A 79 -5.73 -4.25 -0.29
N ARG A 80 -5.61 -3.40 0.74
CA ARG A 80 -5.71 -1.93 0.57
C ARG A 80 -4.69 -1.36 -0.42
N GLU A 81 -3.43 -1.75 -0.30
CA GLU A 81 -2.33 -1.35 -1.20
C GLU A 81 -2.50 -1.95 -2.62
N ALA A 82 -3.13 -3.12 -2.71
CA ALA A 82 -3.32 -3.85 -3.95
C ALA A 82 -4.48 -3.31 -4.81
N LEU A 83 -5.37 -2.47 -4.25
CA LEU A 83 -6.59 -2.03 -4.92
C LEU A 83 -6.30 -1.25 -6.21
N VAL A 84 -5.45 -0.22 -6.15
CA VAL A 84 -5.13 0.60 -7.34
C VAL A 84 -4.43 -0.24 -8.42
N PRO A 85 -3.38 -1.01 -8.12
CA PRO A 85 -2.77 -1.94 -9.08
C PRO A 85 -3.78 -2.90 -9.71
N ALA A 86 -4.70 -3.49 -8.94
CA ALA A 86 -5.70 -4.41 -9.47
C ALA A 86 -6.66 -3.72 -10.46
N LEU A 87 -7.04 -2.47 -10.19
CA LEU A 87 -7.84 -1.68 -11.12
C LEU A 87 -7.08 -1.39 -12.41
N LEU A 88 -5.79 -1.07 -12.32
CA LEU A 88 -4.95 -0.77 -13.48
C LEU A 88 -4.71 -2.03 -14.34
N GLU A 89 -4.48 -3.19 -13.73
CA GLU A 89 -4.38 -4.47 -14.43
C GLU A 89 -5.67 -4.83 -15.19
N ALA A 90 -6.82 -4.66 -14.55
CA ALA A 90 -8.12 -4.89 -15.18
C ALA A 90 -8.33 -3.99 -16.43
N HIS A 91 -7.73 -2.80 -16.44
CA HIS A 91 -7.76 -1.87 -17.57
C HIS A 91 -6.57 -2.00 -18.51
N ARG A 92 -5.64 -2.93 -18.25
CA ARG A 92 -4.40 -3.15 -19.00
C ARG A 92 -3.53 -1.88 -19.10
N ILE A 93 -3.46 -1.11 -18.01
CA ILE A 93 -2.63 0.09 -17.90
C ILE A 93 -1.36 -0.29 -17.13
N PRO A 94 -0.16 -0.05 -17.70
CA PRO A 94 1.10 -0.30 -17.00
C PRO A 94 1.24 0.58 -15.75
N TYR A 95 1.89 0.06 -14.72
CA TYR A 95 2.21 0.79 -13.49
C TYR A 95 3.56 0.34 -12.92
N VAL A 96 4.09 1.12 -12.00
CA VAL A 96 5.37 0.86 -11.33
C VAL A 96 5.20 -0.01 -10.06
N PHE A 97 6.30 -0.61 -9.62
CA PHE A 97 6.39 -1.44 -8.41
C PHE A 97 5.66 -2.80 -8.51
N SER A 98 5.22 -3.32 -7.38
CA SER A 98 4.73 -4.69 -7.20
C SER A 98 3.30 -4.88 -7.69
N ASP A 99 2.99 -6.09 -8.13
CA ASP A 99 1.65 -6.49 -8.53
C ASP A 99 0.67 -6.67 -7.34
N PRO A 100 -0.65 -6.80 -7.57
CA PRO A 100 -1.64 -6.94 -6.50
C PRO A 100 -1.41 -8.15 -5.60
N LEU A 101 -0.94 -9.27 -6.16
CA LEU A 101 -0.70 -10.49 -5.41
C LEU A 101 0.45 -10.28 -4.42
N VAL A 102 1.55 -9.69 -4.91
CA VAL A 102 2.71 -9.37 -4.09
C VAL A 102 2.32 -8.37 -3.01
N LEU A 103 1.64 -7.27 -3.34
CA LEU A 103 1.23 -6.25 -2.36
C LEU A 103 0.34 -6.82 -1.25
N ALA A 104 -0.69 -7.59 -1.61
CA ALA A 104 -1.57 -8.22 -0.63
C ALA A 104 -0.82 -9.23 0.27
N LEU A 105 0.13 -9.99 -0.31
CA LEU A 105 0.97 -10.92 0.45
C LEU A 105 1.91 -10.18 1.40
N THR A 106 2.56 -9.10 0.93
CA THR A 106 3.59 -8.36 1.67
C THR A 106 3.03 -7.52 2.81
N LEU A 107 1.81 -7.02 2.66
CA LEU A 107 1.11 -6.30 3.74
C LEU A 107 0.86 -7.22 4.94
N HIS A 108 0.42 -8.46 4.70
CA HIS A 108 0.16 -9.41 5.78
C HIS A 108 1.42 -10.17 6.22
N LYS A 109 2.07 -9.69 7.29
CA LYS A 109 3.35 -10.22 7.82
C LYS A 109 3.34 -11.72 8.10
N GLY A 110 2.24 -12.28 8.59
CA GLY A 110 2.11 -13.73 8.83
C GLY A 110 2.24 -14.55 7.55
N MET A 111 1.40 -14.26 6.55
CA MET A 111 1.43 -14.87 5.21
C MET A 111 2.79 -14.70 4.52
N SER A 112 3.34 -13.48 4.53
CA SER A 112 4.70 -13.22 4.02
C SER A 112 5.74 -14.15 4.63
N LYS A 113 5.75 -14.29 5.96
CA LYS A 113 6.70 -15.17 6.65
C LYS A 113 6.49 -16.64 6.33
N HIS A 114 5.25 -17.08 6.10
CA HIS A 114 4.99 -18.44 5.64
C HIS A 114 5.63 -18.71 4.28
N VAL A 115 5.46 -17.82 3.31
CA VAL A 115 6.05 -17.95 1.96
C VAL A 115 7.58 -17.90 2.02
N VAL A 116 8.15 -16.91 2.71
CA VAL A 116 9.62 -16.77 2.83
C VAL A 116 10.24 -18.01 3.49
N ARG A 117 9.60 -18.57 4.52
CA ARG A 117 10.05 -19.79 5.19
C ARG A 117 9.96 -21.01 4.28
N ASP A 118 8.88 -21.15 3.51
CA ASP A 118 8.70 -22.24 2.54
C ASP A 118 9.81 -22.24 1.48
N LEU A 119 10.25 -21.06 1.06
CA LEU A 119 11.39 -20.87 0.16
C LEU A 119 12.77 -21.09 0.81
N GLY A 120 12.82 -21.47 2.10
CA GLY A 120 14.08 -21.71 2.82
C GLY A 120 14.84 -20.43 3.19
N ILE A 121 14.22 -19.25 3.06
CA ILE A 121 14.84 -17.98 3.45
C ILE A 121 14.65 -17.77 4.96
N PRO A 122 15.71 -17.43 5.71
CA PRO A 122 15.59 -17.21 7.15
C PRO A 122 14.61 -16.10 7.51
N THR A 123 13.72 -16.37 8.48
CA THR A 123 12.82 -15.38 9.09
C THR A 123 12.66 -15.66 10.59
N PRO A 124 12.48 -14.65 11.46
CA PRO A 124 12.29 -14.89 12.88
C PRO A 124 11.07 -15.75 13.15
N ALA A 125 11.20 -16.73 14.06
CA ALA A 125 10.09 -17.52 14.57
C ALA A 125 8.94 -16.60 15.00
N PHE A 126 7.71 -17.01 14.71
CA PHE A 126 6.53 -16.18 14.90
C PHE A 126 5.30 -17.02 15.20
N ALA A 127 4.32 -16.37 15.82
CA ALA A 127 2.96 -16.86 15.97
C ALA A 127 2.01 -15.75 15.48
N VAL A 128 0.88 -16.14 14.89
CA VAL A 128 -0.21 -15.22 14.57
C VAL A 128 -1.27 -15.38 15.65
N VAL A 129 -1.62 -14.27 16.29
CA VAL A 129 -2.61 -14.21 17.38
C VAL A 129 -3.81 -13.43 16.84
N GLN A 130 -4.96 -14.09 16.73
CA GLN A 130 -6.21 -13.48 16.26
C GLN A 130 -7.20 -13.26 17.40
N SER A 131 -7.03 -14.00 18.49
CA SER A 131 -7.85 -13.94 19.70
C SER A 131 -6.99 -14.06 20.96
N MET A 132 -7.55 -13.69 22.11
CA MET A 132 -6.88 -13.86 23.40
C MET A 132 -6.57 -15.33 23.73
N ALA A 133 -7.33 -16.29 23.17
CA ALA A 133 -7.08 -17.71 23.37
C ALA A 133 -5.78 -18.17 22.70
N ASP A 134 -5.41 -17.56 21.56
CA ASP A 134 -4.20 -17.93 20.81
C ASP A 134 -2.92 -17.57 21.58
N VAL A 135 -2.99 -16.57 22.47
CA VAL A 135 -1.86 -16.13 23.30
C VAL A 135 -1.32 -17.28 24.14
N ALA A 136 -2.20 -18.13 24.70
CA ALA A 136 -1.81 -19.28 25.51
C ALA A 136 -1.00 -20.34 24.73
N ALA A 137 -1.12 -20.35 23.40
CA ALA A 137 -0.40 -21.26 22.52
C ALA A 137 0.95 -20.70 22.03
N VAL A 138 1.29 -19.44 22.35
CA VAL A 138 2.55 -18.81 21.91
C VAL A 138 3.72 -19.38 22.72
N ALA A 139 4.51 -20.26 22.10
CA ALA A 139 5.68 -20.91 22.71
C ALA A 139 7.02 -20.29 22.27
N LEU A 140 7.08 -18.96 22.12
CA LEU A 140 8.29 -18.25 21.72
C LEU A 140 9.15 -17.87 22.96
N PRO A 141 10.48 -17.99 22.90
CA PRO A 141 11.35 -17.55 23.98
C PRO A 141 11.34 -16.02 24.11
N TYR A 142 11.35 -15.51 25.34
CA TYR A 142 11.41 -14.08 25.62
C TYR A 142 12.83 -13.51 25.50
N PRO A 143 12.98 -12.21 25.15
CA PRO A 143 11.91 -11.24 24.85
C PRO A 143 11.27 -11.45 23.45
N VAL A 144 10.02 -11.03 23.31
CA VAL A 144 9.27 -11.08 22.03
C VAL A 144 8.82 -9.67 21.62
N PHE A 145 8.62 -9.47 20.32
CA PHE A 145 7.98 -8.28 19.77
C PHE A 145 6.54 -8.60 19.36
N ALA A 146 5.58 -7.83 19.87
CA ALA A 146 4.22 -7.79 19.35
C ALA A 146 4.12 -6.68 18.29
N LYS A 147 3.33 -6.91 17.24
CA LYS A 147 3.02 -5.89 16.23
C LYS A 147 1.75 -6.25 15.47
N PRO A 148 0.99 -5.28 14.95
CA PRO A 148 -0.13 -5.54 14.07
C PRO A 148 0.30 -6.29 12.81
N VAL A 149 -0.54 -7.23 12.38
CA VAL A 149 -0.21 -8.13 11.28
C VAL A 149 -0.07 -7.39 9.95
N ALA A 150 -0.83 -6.31 9.77
CA ALA A 150 -0.98 -5.58 8.51
C ALA A 150 -0.93 -4.04 8.69
N GLU A 151 -0.09 -3.54 9.61
CA GLU A 151 0.22 -2.10 9.72
C GLU A 151 1.72 -1.83 9.56
N GLY A 152 2.08 -0.61 9.23
CA GLY A 152 3.43 -0.07 9.13
C GLY A 152 3.65 1.11 10.09
N THR A 153 4.67 1.92 9.81
CA THR A 153 4.99 3.19 10.51
C THR A 153 5.12 3.09 12.04
N GLY A 154 5.41 1.90 12.56
CA GLY A 154 5.54 1.67 14.01
C GLY A 154 4.21 1.75 14.77
N LYS A 155 3.06 1.59 14.08
CA LYS A 155 1.76 1.45 14.75
C LYS A 155 1.71 0.16 15.58
N GLY A 156 1.21 0.27 16.82
CA GLY A 156 1.07 -0.82 17.79
C GLY A 156 2.31 -1.07 18.64
#